data_AF-A0A2V6ZIR7-F1
#
_entry.id   AF-A0A2V6ZIR7-F1
#
_cell.length_a   1.000
_cell.length_b   1.000
_cell.length_c   1.000
_cell.angle_alpha   90.00
_cell.angle_beta   90.00
_cell.angle_gamma   90.00
#
_symmetry.space_group_name_H-M   'P 1'
#
loop_
_entity.id
_entity.type
_entity.pdbx_description
1 polymer ?
#
loop_
_entity_poly.entity_id
_entity_poly.type
_entity_poly.pdbx_seq_one_letter_code
_entity_poly.pdbx_strand_id
1 'polypeptide(L)' 'MVEIRPCRLEECADVLALWQRADAIPSPTDSLEELTRLVRAHTDYLLVAVERGAVVGSVIGGWDGWRGNIYR' A
#
# COMPACT_ATOMS: atom_id res chain seq x y z
N MET A 1 -19.66 1.24 -1.21
CA MET A 1 -19.01 2.32 -1.99
C MET A 1 -17.56 2.28 -1.59
N VAL A 2 -16.69 2.18 -2.58
CA VAL A 2 -15.25 2.10 -2.38
C VAL A 2 -14.69 3.50 -2.41
N GLU A 3 -13.88 3.86 -1.41
CA GLU A 3 -13.09 5.09 -1.37
C GLU A 3 -11.63 4.76 -1.70
N ILE A 4 -10.99 5.55 -2.57
CA ILE A 4 -9.54 5.42 -2.85
C ILE A 4 -8.84 6.62 -2.23
N ARG A 5 -7.83 6.36 -1.40
CA ARG A 5 -7.08 7.41 -0.70
C ARG A 5 -5.67 6.96 -0.28
N PRO A 6 -4.79 7.89 0.11
CA PRO A 6 -3.57 7.57 0.85
C PRO A 6 -3.79 6.60 2.00
N CYS A 7 -2.87 5.64 2.13
CA CYS A 7 -2.78 4.72 3.26
C CYS A 7 -2.35 5.47 4.51
N ARG A 8 -2.95 5.13 5.65
CA ARG A 8 -2.55 5.63 6.95
C ARG A 8 -1.55 4.67 7.60
N LEU A 9 -0.79 5.16 8.57
CA LEU A 9 0.25 4.37 9.23
C LEU A 9 -0.34 3.15 9.94
N GLU A 10 -1.49 3.32 10.57
CA GLU A 10 -2.21 2.25 11.27
C GLU A 10 -2.74 1.15 10.33
N GLU A 11 -2.83 1.41 9.01
CA GLU A 11 -3.37 0.48 8.01
C GLU A 11 -2.29 -0.37 7.34
N CYS A 12 -1.00 -0.13 7.63
CA CYS A 12 0.10 -0.88 7.00
C CYS A 12 0.01 -2.39 7.28
N ALA A 13 -0.46 -2.78 8.47
CA ALA A 13 -0.68 -4.19 8.82
C ALA A 13 -1.82 -4.81 8.00
N ASP A 14 -2.89 -4.05 7.71
CA ASP A 14 -4.02 -4.51 6.91
C ASP A 14 -3.65 -4.72 5.45
N VAL A 15 -2.75 -3.88 4.91
CA VAL A 15 -2.19 -4.02 3.56
C VAL A 15 -1.37 -5.31 3.45
N LEU A 16 -0.50 -5.62 4.43
CA LEU A 16 0.25 -6.88 4.44
C LEU A 16 -0.69 -8.09 4.51
N ALA A 17 -1.70 -8.02 5.39
CA ALA A 17 -2.69 -9.08 5.50
C ALA A 17 -3.48 -9.25 4.19
N LEU A 18 -3.76 -8.15 3.47
CA LEU A 18 -4.38 -8.19 2.14
C LEU A 18 -3.48 -8.94 1.13
N TRP A 19 -2.20 -8.60 1.05
CA TRP A 19 -1.27 -9.25 0.14
C TRP A 19 -1.11 -10.75 0.42
N GLN A 20 -1.04 -11.12 1.71
CA GLN A 20 -0.98 -12.51 2.12
C GLN A 20 -2.25 -13.28 1.69
N ARG A 21 -3.44 -12.69 1.86
CA ARG A 21 -4.71 -13.32 1.42
C ARG A 21 -4.84 -13.41 -0.10
N ALA A 22 -4.21 -12.48 -0.82
CA ALA A 22 -4.20 -12.46 -2.28
C ALA A 22 -3.17 -13.42 -2.90
N ASP A 23 -2.40 -14.14 -2.08
CA ASP A 23 -1.28 -14.98 -2.50
C ASP A 23 -0.27 -14.21 -3.38
N ALA A 24 -0.04 -12.94 -3.02
CA ALA A 24 0.93 -12.10 -3.70
C ALA A 24 2.34 -12.67 -3.48
N ILE A 25 3.14 -12.72 -4.56
CA ILE A 25 4.51 -13.23 -4.51
C ILE A 25 5.32 -12.41 -3.48
N PRO A 26 5.79 -12.99 -2.36
CA PRO A 26 6.47 -12.21 -1.33
C PRO A 26 7.72 -11.50 -1.85
N SER A 27 7.91 -10.25 -1.43
CA SER A 27 9.12 -9.45 -1.65
C SER A 27 9.81 -9.14 -0.31
N PRO A 28 11.14 -8.94 -0.28
CA PRO A 28 11.84 -8.46 0.91
C PRO A 28 11.29 -7.15 1.50
N THR A 29 10.61 -6.34 0.68
CA THR A 29 9.97 -5.08 1.07
C THR A 29 8.58 -5.25 1.69
N ASP A 30 8.04 -6.47 1.73
CA ASP A 30 6.70 -6.77 2.25
C ASP A 30 6.76 -6.92 3.78
N SER A 31 7.21 -5.87 4.46
CA SER A 31 7.33 -5.83 5.92
C SER A 31 6.67 -4.58 6.50
N LEU A 32 6.20 -4.68 7.76
CA LEU A 32 5.54 -3.56 8.43
C LEU A 32 6.47 -2.35 8.56
N GLU A 33 7.77 -2.59 8.79
CA GLU A 33 8.78 -1.54 8.87
C GLU A 33 8.92 -0.78 7.55
N GLU A 34 9.06 -1.49 6.44
CA GLU A 34 9.27 -0.87 5.12
C GLU A 34 8.01 -0.13 4.63
N LEU A 35 6.82 -0.69 4.83
CA LEU A 35 5.56 0.01 4.54
C LEU A 35 5.38 1.27 5.41
N THR A 36 5.69 1.18 6.69
CA THR A 36 5.65 2.34 7.60
C THR A 36 6.64 3.41 7.14
N ARG A 37 7.85 3.02 6.72
CA ARG A 37 8.85 3.93 6.16
C ARG A 37 8.33 4.60 4.88
N LEU A 38 7.73 3.83 3.97
CA LEU A 38 7.14 4.35 2.73
C LEU A 38 6.08 5.41 3.02
N VAL A 39 5.07 5.09 3.85
CA VAL A 39 3.97 6.01 4.17
C VAL A 39 4.47 7.29 4.87
N ARG A 40 5.51 7.19 5.72
CA ARG A 40 6.12 8.37 6.36
C ARG A 40 6.89 9.25 5.38
N ALA A 41 7.61 8.66 4.44
CA ALA A 41 8.43 9.39 3.48
C ALA A 41 7.59 9.97 2.34
N HIS A 42 6.58 9.23 1.89
CA HIS A 42 5.76 9.52 0.72
C HIS A 42 4.30 9.13 0.97
N THR A 43 3.56 10.03 1.62
CA THR A 43 2.17 9.80 2.03
C THR A 43 1.25 9.46 0.84
N ASP A 44 1.57 9.94 -0.36
CA ASP A 44 0.78 9.76 -1.58
C ASP A 44 1.18 8.53 -2.41
N TYR A 45 2.24 7.82 -2.05
CA TYR A 45 2.75 6.69 -2.86
C TYR A 45 2.03 5.38 -2.57
N LEU A 46 1.50 5.15 -1.37
CA LEU A 46 0.69 3.98 -1.10
C LEU A 46 -0.78 4.38 -1.04
N LEU A 47 -1.54 3.99 -2.06
CA LEU A 47 -2.99 4.18 -2.09
C LEU A 47 -3.70 2.91 -1.68
N VAL A 48 -4.79 3.06 -0.91
CA VAL A 48 -5.67 1.98 -0.50
C VAL A 48 -7.07 2.21 -1.04
N ALA A 49 -7.73 1.11 -1.42
CA ALA A 49 -9.15 1.06 -1.64
C ALA A 49 -9.82 0.58 -0.35
N VAL A 50 -10.76 1.37 0.16
CA VAL A 50 -11.46 1.10 1.43
C VAL A 50 -12.94 0.90 1.17
N GLU A 51 -13.47 -0.22 1.63
CA GLU A 51 -14.90 -0.49 1.63
C GLU A 51 -15.36 -0.86 3.04
N ARG A 52 -16.38 -0.15 3.55
CA ARG A 52 -16.96 -0.37 4.89
C ARG A 52 -15.90 -0.37 6.01
N GLY A 53 -14.88 0.48 5.87
CA GLY A 53 -13.79 0.62 6.85
C GLY A 53 -12.69 -0.43 6.73
N ALA A 54 -12.76 -1.37 5.77
CA ALA A 54 -11.73 -2.37 5.54
C ALA A 54 -10.91 -2.04 4.29
N VAL A 55 -9.59 -2.24 4.36
CA VAL A 55 -8.71 -2.19 3.19
C VAL A 55 -8.99 -3.42 2.31
N VAL A 56 -9.49 -3.16 1.09
CA VAL A 56 -9.87 -4.20 0.11
C VAL A 56 -8.96 -4.20 -1.12
N GLY A 57 -8.09 -3.20 -1.26
CA GLY A 57 -7.13 -3.08 -2.35
C GLY A 57 -5.99 -2.14 -1.97
N SER A 58 -4.85 -2.31 -2.62
CA SER A 58 -3.70 -1.40 -2.52
C SER A 58 -3.04 -1.21 -3.88
N VAL A 59 -2.29 -0.13 -4.00
CA VAL A 59 -1.33 0.08 -5.08
C VAL A 59 -0.20 0.96 -4.56
N ILE A 60 1.04 0.55 -4.83
CA ILE A 60 2.22 1.38 -4.56
C ILE A 60 2.63 2.09 -5.85
N GLY A 61 2.58 3.41 -5.84
CA GLY A 61 3.17 4.27 -6.85
C GLY A 61 4.62 4.63 -6.54
N GLY A 62 5.32 5.12 -7.56
CA GLY A 62 6.61 5.77 -7.41
C GLY A 62 6.95 6.65 -8.61
N TRP A 63 7.83 7.62 -8.43
CA TRP A 63 8.31 8.51 -9.49
C TRP A 63 9.83 8.64 -9.41
N ASP A 64 10.52 8.36 -10.53
CA ASP A 64 11.99 8.38 -10.60
C ASP A 64 12.55 9.65 -11.25
N GLY A 65 11.70 10.64 -11.57
CA GLY A 65 12.08 11.83 -12.33
C GLY A 65 11.80 11.73 -13.83
N TRP A 66 11.44 10.55 -14.35
CA TRP A 66 11.15 10.30 -15.74
C TRP A 66 9.85 9.50 -15.98
N ARG A 67 9.61 8.47 -15.18
CA ARG A 67 8.48 7.55 -15.29
C ARG A 67 7.77 7.32 -13.97
N GLY A 68 6.46 7.15 -14.07
CA GLY A 68 5.63 6.62 -12.99
C GLY A 68 5.76 5.11 -12.95
N ASN A 69 5.99 4.57 -11.75
CA ASN A 69 6.09 3.15 -11.48
C ASN A 69 4.86 2.73 -10.67
N ILE A 70 4.31 1.56 -10.98
CA ILE A 70 3.15 1.01 -10.29
C ILE A 70 3.49 -0.41 -9.84
N TYR A 71 3.31 -0.66 -8.56
CA TYR A 71 3.46 -1.92 -7.87
C TYR A 71 2.17 -2.23 -7.09
N ARG A 72 2.11 -3.43 -6.51
CA ARG A 72 0.97 -3.92 -5.73
C ARG A 72 0.89 -3.29 -4.34
#